data_AF-A0A9D9LGB9-F1
#
_entry.id   AF-A0A9D9LGB9-F1
#
_cell.length_a   1.000
_cell.length_b   1.000
_cell.length_c   1.000
_cell.angle_alpha   90.00
_cell.angle_beta   90.00
_cell.angle_gamma   90.00
#
_symmetry.space_group_name_H-M   'P 1'
#
loop_
_entity.id
_entity.type
_entity.pdbx_description
1 polymer ?
#
loop_
_entity_poly.entity_id
_entity_poly.type
_entity_poly.pdbx_seq_one_letter_code
_entity_poly.pdbx_strand_id
1 'polypeptide(L)'
;MKTILSPEWELSTANPASRDGRPVLVNRSTWQVFGPGDQVRLYPSQNYETAADAVARLVETAKPTVGGDTLVARFLGKLSHR
;
A
#
# COMPACT_ATOMS: atom_id res chain seq x y z
N MET A 1 -0.21 4.65 -11.75
CA MET A 1 0.11 5.69 -10.75
C MET A 1 0.84 5.05 -9.58
N LYS A 2 1.67 5.78 -8.84
CA LYS A 2 2.31 5.26 -7.62
C LYS A 2 2.48 6.35 -6.56
N THR A 3 2.53 5.97 -5.30
CA THR A 3 2.91 6.84 -4.18
C THR A 3 3.88 6.10 -3.26
N ILE A 4 4.97 6.76 -2.91
CA ILE A 4 5.97 6.22 -1.98
C ILE A 4 5.44 6.44 -0.56
N LEU A 5 5.36 5.36 0.23
CA LEU A 5 4.97 5.41 1.63
C LEU A 5 6.18 5.46 2.54
N SER A 6 7.27 4.80 2.15
CA SER A 6 8.58 4.84 2.81
C SER A 6 9.66 4.40 1.81
N PRO A 7 10.96 4.44 2.16
CA PRO A 7 12.01 3.97 1.25
C PRO A 7 11.75 2.56 0.70
N GLU A 8 11.21 1.67 1.52
CA GLU A 8 10.96 0.27 1.15
C GLU A 8 9.56 -0.01 0.62
N TRP A 9 8.59 0.87 0.88
CA TRP A 9 7.18 0.56 0.61
C TRP A 9 6.54 1.60 -0.32
N GLU A 10 5.85 1.12 -1.34
CA GLU A 10 5.04 1.95 -2.24
C GLU A 10 3.66 1.35 -2.51
N LEU A 11 2.67 2.20 -2.76
CA LEU A 11 1.42 1.79 -3.40
C LEU A 11 1.51 2.05 -4.89
N SER A 12 1.10 1.07 -5.69
CA SER A 12 1.19 1.17 -7.15
C SER A 12 -0.04 0.58 -7.84
N THR A 13 -0.53 1.30 -8.83
CA THR A 13 -1.45 0.76 -9.87
C THR A 13 -0.72 0.47 -11.18
N ALA A 14 0.60 0.70 -11.23
CA ALA A 14 1.43 0.41 -12.40
C ALA A 14 2.10 -0.97 -12.34
N ASN A 15 2.04 -1.66 -11.19
CA ASN A 15 2.57 -3.01 -11.05
C ASN A 15 1.68 -4.01 -11.82
N PRO A 16 2.22 -5.00 -12.57
CA PRO A 16 1.41 -5.98 -13.30
C PRO A 16 0.41 -6.79 -12.46
N ALA A 17 0.66 -6.93 -11.15
CA ALA A 17 -0.26 -7.58 -10.22
C ALA A 17 -1.49 -6.72 -9.87
N SER A 18 -1.47 -5.40 -10.17
CA SER A 18 -2.64 -4.53 -10.05
C SER A 18 -3.66 -4.89 -11.13
N ARG A 19 -4.70 -5.64 -10.74
CA ARG A 19 -5.85 -5.94 -11.61
C ARG A 19 -6.89 -4.82 -11.51
N ASP A 20 -7.48 -4.47 -12.65
CA ASP A 20 -8.59 -3.49 -12.76
C ASP A 20 -8.27 -2.11 -12.14
N GLY A 21 -6.99 -1.71 -12.18
CA GLY A 21 -6.52 -0.46 -11.58
C GLY A 21 -6.64 -0.40 -10.06
N ARG A 22 -6.76 -1.55 -9.38
CA ARG A 22 -6.74 -1.64 -7.92
C ARG A 22 -5.30 -1.51 -7.42
N PRO A 23 -4.99 -0.56 -6.52
CA PRO A 23 -3.65 -0.43 -5.99
C PRO A 23 -3.19 -1.70 -5.29
N VAL A 24 -1.91 -2.00 -5.39
CA VAL A 24 -1.22 -3.03 -4.62
C VAL A 24 -0.10 -2.41 -3.80
N LEU A 25 0.19 -2.98 -2.63
CA LEU A 25 1.35 -2.63 -1.82
C LEU A 25 2.56 -3.40 -2.35
N VAL A 26 3.67 -2.69 -2.59
CA VAL A 26 4.89 -3.27 -3.13
C VAL A 26 6.04 -3.00 -2.17
N ASN A 27 6.75 -4.06 -1.78
CA ASN A 27 8.05 -3.93 -1.14
C ASN A 27 9.11 -3.74 -2.23
N ARG A 28 9.79 -2.60 -2.23
CA ARG A 28 10.78 -2.19 -3.24
C ARG A 28 12.13 -2.90 -3.07
N SER A 29 12.41 -3.43 -1.88
CA SER A 29 13.64 -4.18 -1.57
C SER A 29 13.52 -5.64 -2.03
N THR A 30 12.35 -6.26 -1.88
CA THR A 30 12.12 -7.69 -2.18
C THR A 30 11.26 -7.95 -3.42
N TRP A 31 10.67 -6.90 -4.01
CA TRP A 31 9.68 -6.99 -5.10
C TRP A 31 8.42 -7.80 -4.79
N GLN A 32 8.19 -8.11 -3.51
CA GLN A 32 6.95 -8.75 -3.08
C GLN A 32 5.77 -7.78 -3.21
N VAL A 33 4.62 -8.34 -3.59
CA VAL A 33 3.39 -7.59 -3.85
C VAL A 33 2.26 -8.14 -3.00
N PHE A 34 1.48 -7.24 -2.41
CA PHE A 34 0.43 -7.55 -1.45
C PHE A 34 -0.86 -6.80 -1.79
N GLY A 35 -1.97 -7.54 -1.82
CA GLY A 35 -3.31 -6.98 -1.76
C GLY A 35 -3.67 -6.55 -0.33
N PRO A 36 -4.76 -5.78 -0.16
CA PRO A 36 -5.11 -5.18 1.14
C PRO A 36 -5.37 -6.19 2.27
N GLY A 37 -5.80 -7.41 1.94
CA GLY A 37 -6.05 -8.48 2.93
C GLY A 37 -4.85 -9.38 3.22
N ASP A 38 -3.75 -9.23 2.48
CA ASP A 38 -2.59 -10.10 2.65
C ASP A 38 -1.85 -9.78 3.95
N GLN A 39 -1.24 -10.79 4.55
CA GLN A 39 -0.42 -10.63 5.74
C GLN A 39 0.97 -10.12 5.37
N VAL A 40 1.38 -9.03 5.99
CA VAL A 40 2.70 -8.40 5.80
C VAL A 40 3.37 -8.15 7.13
N ARG A 41 4.68 -7.97 7.08
CA ARG A 41 5.47 -7.53 8.21
C ARG A 41 6.37 -6.40 7.75
N LEU A 42 6.11 -5.18 8.23
CA LEU A 42 6.85 -3.99 7.82
C LEU A 42 8.31 -4.00 8.29
N TYR A 43 8.57 -4.53 9.49
CA TYR A 43 9.90 -4.65 10.09
C TYR A 43 10.06 -6.02 10.76
N PRO A 44 11.25 -6.64 10.73
CA PRO A 44 11.46 -7.97 11.31
C PRO A 44 11.03 -8.12 12.79
N SER A 45 11.10 -7.03 13.55
CA SER A 45 10.72 -6.96 14.97
C SER A 45 9.23 -6.82 15.24
N GLN A 46 8.39 -6.64 14.22
CA GLN A 46 6.94 -6.50 14.35
C GLN A 46 6.21 -7.81 14.05
N ASN A 47 4.99 -7.94 14.56
CA ASN A 47 4.08 -9.03 14.20
C ASN A 47 3.57 -8.86 12.76
N TYR A 48 3.04 -9.94 12.21
CA TYR A 48 2.27 -9.86 10.98
C TYR A 48 0.97 -9.07 11.21
N GLU A 49 0.64 -8.21 10.26
CA GLU A 49 -0.61 -7.45 10.20
C GLU A 49 -1.14 -7.46 8.77
N THR A 50 -2.38 -7.00 8.56
CA THR A 50 -2.90 -6.87 7.19
C THR A 50 -2.15 -5.76 6.45
N ALA A 51 -1.99 -5.90 5.13
CA ALA A 51 -1.39 -4.86 4.30
C ALA A 51 -2.16 -3.54 4.41
N ALA A 52 -3.49 -3.58 4.58
CA ALA A 52 -4.30 -2.39 4.82
C ALA A 52 -3.92 -1.68 6.13
N ASP A 53 -3.78 -2.41 7.24
CA ASP A 53 -3.38 -1.83 8.54
C ASP A 53 -1.96 -1.25 8.47
N ALA A 54 -1.04 -1.99 7.84
CA ALA A 54 0.33 -1.55 7.59
C ALA A 54 0.36 -0.23 6.78
N VAL A 55 -0.43 -0.13 5.70
CA VAL A 55 -0.55 1.10 4.90
C VAL A 55 -1.14 2.24 5.72
N ALA A 56 -2.18 2.00 6.53
CA ALA A 56 -2.78 3.01 7.38
C ALA A 56 -1.76 3.60 8.36
N ARG A 57 -0.91 2.77 8.98
CA ARG A 57 0.19 3.24 9.83
C ARG A 57 1.27 3.98 9.07
N LEU A 58 1.69 3.49 7.92
CA LEU A 58 2.74 4.13 7.13
C LEU A 58 2.33 5.56 6.74
N VAL A 59 1.06 5.79 6.38
CA VAL A 59 0.58 7.12 5.99
C VAL A 59 0.42 8.10 7.14
N GLU A 60 0.38 7.65 8.40
CA GLU A 60 0.47 8.56 9.55
C GLU A 60 1.83 9.25 9.64
N THR A 61 2.87 8.59 9.13
CA THR A 61 4.25 9.09 9.15
C THR A 61 4.74 9.58 7.80
N ALA A 62 4.12 9.14 6.71
CA ALA A 62 4.43 9.56 5.35
C ALA A 62 3.63 10.82 4.98
N LYS A 63 4.20 11.67 4.13
CA LYS A 63 3.43 12.66 3.36
C LYS A 63 3.22 12.09 1.95
N PRO A 64 2.02 11.54 1.63
CA PRO A 64 1.77 11.01 0.29
C PRO A 64 2.00 12.09 -0.78
N THR A 65 2.54 11.68 -1.93
CA THR A 65 2.68 12.60 -3.07
C THR A 65 1.32 13.02 -3.60
N VAL A 66 1.22 14.09 -4.40
CA VAL A 66 -0.04 14.55 -5.01
C VAL A 66 -0.76 13.38 -5.71
N GLY A 67 -2.04 13.15 -5.35
CA GLY A 67 -2.85 12.01 -5.83
C GLY A 67 -2.61 10.68 -5.08
N GLY A 68 -1.63 10.63 -4.17
CA GLY A 68 -1.32 9.49 -3.32
C GLY A 68 -2.43 9.19 -2.31
N ASP A 69 -3.10 10.21 -1.77
CA ASP A 69 -4.23 10.04 -0.85
C ASP A 69 -5.37 9.24 -1.48
N THR A 70 -5.62 9.44 -2.79
CA THR A 70 -6.61 8.68 -3.53
C THR A 70 -6.21 7.20 -3.66
N LEU A 71 -4.91 6.89 -3.84
CA LEU A 71 -4.44 5.50 -3.86
C LEU A 71 -4.59 4.85 -2.50
N VAL A 72 -4.21 5.56 -1.44
CA VAL A 72 -4.35 5.10 -0.06
C VAL A 72 -5.82 4.82 0.23
N ALA A 73 -6.72 5.77 -0.05
CA ALA A 73 -8.14 5.59 0.19
C ALA A 73 -8.75 4.43 -0.64
N ARG A 74 -8.31 4.21 -1.88
CA ARG A 74 -8.73 3.04 -2.68
C ARG A 74 -8.19 1.74 -2.12
N PHE A 75 -6.92 1.71 -1.68
CA PHE A 75 -6.30 0.52 -1.11
C PHE A 75 -6.97 0.11 0.21
N LEU A 76 -7.28 1.08 1.07
CA LEU A 76 -7.96 0.89 2.34
C LEU A 76 -9.48 0.64 2.20
N GLY A 77 -10.03 0.58 0.98
CA GLY A 77 -11.46 0.40 0.76
C GLY A 77 -12.34 1.57 1.21
N LYS A 78 -11.76 2.74 1.46
CA LYS A 78 -12.50 3.96 1.89
C LYS A 78 -13.20 4.68 0.74
N LEU A 79 -12.84 4.34 -0.51
CA LEU A 79 -13.52 4.77 -1.73
C LEU A 79 -14.36 3.62 -2.27
N SER A 80 -15.44 3.27 -1.58
CA SER A 80 -16.50 2.42 -2.12
C SER A 80 -17.56 3.31 -2.77
N HIS A 81 -17.79 3.13 -4.08
CA HIS A 81 -18.93 3.72 -4.77
C HIS A 81 -20.23 3.29 -4.05
N ARG A 82 -21.00 4.29 -3.60
CA ARG A 82 -22.46 4.17 -3.43
C ARG A 82 -23.12 4.09 -4.80
#